data_AF-A0A2E1E9X9-F1
#
_entry.id   AF-A0A2E1E9X9-F1
#
_cell.length_a   1.000
_cell.length_b   1.000
_cell.length_c   1.000
_cell.angle_alpha   90.00
_cell.angle_beta   90.00
_cell.angle_gamma   90.00
#
_symmetry.space_group_name_H-M   'P 1'
#
loop_
_entity.id
_entity.type
_entity.pdbx_description
1 polymer ?
#
loop_
_entity_poly.entity_id
_entity_poly.type
_entity_poly.pdbx_seq_one_letter_code
_entity_poly.pdbx_strand_id
1 'polypeptide(L)'
;MEERKEIKVEEIFSKTLRAGRRTYFFDVRETKAKDYYLTITESKKFTNEDGSFHYKKHKIYLYKEDFNDFKDFFKESINFIIKEKGEEVISERHQKDYKPPQKEENQKSSNEDSDLSDIEYDE
;
A
#
# COMPACT_ATOMS: atom_id res chain seq x y z
N MET A 1 -2.31 30.28 -3.94
CA MET A 1 -2.32 28.99 -4.65
C MET A 1 -3.67 28.85 -5.30
N GLU A 2 -3.74 28.88 -6.62
CA GLU A 2 -5.00 28.69 -7.34
C GLU A 2 -5.55 27.29 -7.03
N GLU A 3 -6.75 27.27 -6.45
CA GLU A 3 -7.55 26.08 -6.26
C GLU A 3 -7.90 25.56 -7.65
N ARG A 4 -7.11 24.62 -8.15
CA ARG A 4 -7.30 24.01 -9.45
C ARG A 4 -8.64 23.30 -9.41
N LYS A 5 -9.70 23.96 -9.90
CA LYS A 5 -11.04 23.42 -10.07
C LYS A 5 -10.90 22.02 -10.65
N GLU A 6 -11.08 21.00 -9.81
CA GLU A 6 -11.16 19.62 -10.27
C GLU A 6 -12.35 19.59 -11.22
N ILE A 7 -12.07 19.63 -12.53
CA ILE A 7 -13.07 19.33 -13.54
C ILE A 7 -13.52 17.91 -13.19
N LYS A 8 -14.75 17.80 -12.70
CA LYS A 8 -15.39 16.53 -12.36
C LYS A 8 -15.60 15.77 -13.67
N VAL A 9 -14.56 15.10 -14.15
CA VAL A 9 -14.68 14.11 -15.21
C VAL A 9 -15.43 12.95 -14.58
N GLU A 10 -16.67 12.75 -15.02
CA GLU A 10 -17.51 11.64 -14.54
C GLU A 10 -16.79 10.31 -14.74
N GLU A 11 -16.89 9.46 -13.74
CA GLU A 11 -16.26 8.15 -13.71
C GLU A 11 -17.21 7.16 -14.38
N ILE A 12 -16.72 6.44 -15.39
CA ILE A 12 -17.52 5.42 -16.12
C ILE A 12 -17.69 4.17 -15.24
N PHE A 13 -16.67 3.87 -14.45
CA PHE A 13 -16.64 2.75 -13.52
C PHE A 13 -15.75 3.12 -12.34
N SER A 14 -16.16 2.74 -11.13
CA SER A 14 -15.34 2.92 -9.93
C SER A 14 -15.45 1.72 -8.99
N LYS A 15 -14.32 1.35 -8.38
CA LYS A 15 -14.23 0.39 -7.28
C LYS A 15 -13.42 0.99 -6.13
N THR A 16 -13.90 0.77 -4.91
CA THR A 16 -13.23 1.23 -3.68
C THR A 16 -12.84 0.04 -2.82
N LEU A 17 -11.60 0.02 -2.33
CA LEU A 17 -11.09 -0.96 -1.37
C LEU A 17 -10.63 -0.24 -0.08
N ARG A 18 -11.29 -0.53 1.04
CA ARG A 18 -10.90 0.00 2.36
C ARG A 18 -9.97 -0.98 3.06
N ALA A 19 -8.81 -0.50 3.49
CA ALA A 19 -7.76 -1.28 4.14
C ALA A 19 -7.20 -0.52 5.35
N GLY A 20 -7.94 -0.51 6.46
CA GLY A 20 -7.58 0.20 7.68
C GLY A 20 -7.47 1.71 7.46
N ARG A 21 -6.27 2.28 7.63
CA ARG A 21 -6.02 3.73 7.43
C ARG A 21 -5.86 4.14 5.96
N ARG A 22 -5.91 3.18 5.04
CA ARG A 22 -5.81 3.41 3.59
C ARG A 22 -7.13 3.10 2.91
N THR A 23 -7.45 3.87 1.89
CA THR A 23 -8.54 3.57 0.94
C THR A 23 -7.98 3.65 -0.47
N TYR A 24 -8.13 2.60 -1.24
CA TYR A 24 -7.74 2.55 -2.65
C TYR A 24 -8.97 2.77 -3.53
N PHE A 25 -8.83 3.63 -4.54
CA PHE A 25 -9.86 3.92 -5.54
C PHE A 25 -9.34 3.50 -6.91
N PHE A 26 -10.14 2.76 -7.66
CA PHE A 26 -9.86 2.31 -9.02
C PHE A 26 -10.95 2.89 -9.92
N ASP A 27 -10.64 4.01 -10.58
CA ASP A 27 -11.60 4.76 -11.38
C ASP A 27 -11.23 4.66 -12.86
N VAL A 28 -12.19 4.28 -13.70
CA VAL A 28 -12.06 4.32 -15.17
C VAL A 28 -12.70 5.61 -15.67
N ARG A 29 -11.94 6.39 -16.44
CA ARG A 29 -12.36 7.69 -16.97
C ARG A 29 -12.09 7.77 -18.46
N GLU A 30 -12.86 8.63 -19.15
CA GLU A 30 -12.68 8.91 -20.57
C GLU A 30 -11.73 10.08 -20.78
N THR A 31 -10.84 9.95 -21.75
CA THR A 31 -10.00 11.05 -22.26
C THR A 31 -10.79 11.92 -23.23
N LYS A 32 -10.24 13.09 -23.59
CA LYS A 32 -10.84 13.94 -24.63
C LYS A 32 -10.94 13.24 -26.00
N ALA A 33 -10.09 12.24 -26.25
CA ALA A 33 -10.07 11.46 -27.48
C ALA A 33 -11.03 10.27 -27.49
N LYS A 34 -11.92 10.17 -26.47
CA LYS A 34 -12.87 9.07 -26.29
C LYS A 34 -12.25 7.68 -26.06
N ASP A 35 -11.05 7.64 -25.49
CA ASP A 35 -10.45 6.40 -25.00
C ASP A 35 -10.44 6.36 -23.46
N TYR A 36 -10.27 5.17 -22.90
CA TYR A 36 -10.33 4.96 -21.46
C TYR A 36 -8.95 4.82 -20.82
N TYR A 37 -8.82 5.37 -19.62
CA TYR A 37 -7.64 5.23 -18.77
C TYR A 37 -8.06 4.91 -17.33
N LEU A 38 -7.17 4.27 -16.59
CA LEU A 38 -7.38 3.90 -15.20
C LEU A 38 -6.67 4.92 -14.30
N THR A 39 -7.37 5.41 -13.28
CA THR A 39 -6.79 6.17 -12.17
C THR A 39 -6.80 5.30 -10.93
N ILE A 40 -5.62 5.01 -10.37
CA ILE A 40 -5.48 4.32 -9.09
C ILE A 40 -5.09 5.36 -8.04
N THR A 41 -5.91 5.53 -7.00
CA THR A 41 -5.61 6.47 -5.92
C THR A 41 -5.52 5.74 -4.58
N GLU A 42 -4.39 5.84 -3.88
CA GLU A 42 -4.30 5.54 -2.45
C GLU A 42 -4.58 6.82 -1.65
N SER A 43 -5.58 6.80 -0.78
CA SER A 43 -5.82 7.84 0.23
C SER A 43 -5.46 7.29 1.61
N LYS A 44 -4.39 7.83 2.22
CA LYS A 44 -3.93 7.44 3.54
C LYS A 44 -4.31 8.50 4.58
N LYS A 45 -4.98 8.07 5.64
CA LYS A 45 -5.32 8.91 6.80
C LYS A 45 -4.12 9.02 7.74
N PHE A 46 -3.65 10.25 7.93
CA PHE A 46 -2.65 10.61 8.93
C PHE A 46 -3.37 11.24 10.11
N THR A 47 -3.07 10.78 11.32
CA THR A 47 -3.58 11.35 12.56
C THR A 47 -2.38 11.90 13.32
N ASN A 48 -2.48 13.16 13.71
CA ASN A 48 -1.49 13.88 14.48
C ASN A 48 -1.65 13.57 15.98
N GLU A 49 -0.68 13.96 16.79
CA GLU A 49 -0.68 13.69 18.24
C GLU A 49 -1.80 14.43 19.00
N ASP A 50 -2.23 15.58 18.48
CA ASP A 50 -3.37 16.37 18.99
C ASP A 50 -4.74 15.76 18.63
N GLY A 51 -4.76 14.61 17.94
CA GLY A 51 -5.96 13.93 17.48
C GLY A 51 -6.55 14.47 16.17
N SER A 52 -6.01 15.56 15.63
CA SER A 52 -6.39 16.05 14.30
C SER A 52 -5.97 15.06 13.21
N PHE A 53 -6.63 15.09 12.05
CA PHE A 53 -6.28 14.19 10.94
C PHE A 53 -6.36 14.87 9.59
N HIS A 54 -5.54 14.38 8.65
CA HIS A 54 -5.58 14.76 7.24
C HIS A 54 -5.43 13.53 6.36
N TYR A 55 -5.80 13.65 5.08
CA TYR A 55 -5.63 12.60 4.09
C TYR A 55 -4.57 13.00 3.07
N LYS A 56 -3.59 12.12 2.84
CA LYS A 56 -2.65 12.25 1.73
C LYS A 56 -3.05 11.29 0.62
N LYS A 57 -3.19 11.81 -0.60
CA LYS A 57 -3.52 11.02 -1.78
C LYS A 57 -2.28 10.78 -2.63
N HIS A 58 -2.03 9.53 -3.01
CA HIS A 58 -1.08 9.14 -4.04
C HIS A 58 -1.88 8.66 -5.24
N LYS A 59 -1.60 9.20 -6.43
CA LYS A 59 -2.39 8.95 -7.64
C LYS A 59 -1.50 8.48 -8.77
N ILE A 60 -1.93 7.42 -9.44
CA ILE A 60 -1.31 6.85 -10.63
C ILE A 60 -2.32 6.95 -11.76
N TYR A 61 -1.86 7.39 -12.93
CA TYR A 61 -2.60 7.36 -14.18
C TYR A 61 -2.00 6.27 -15.06
N LEU A 62 -2.83 5.35 -15.51
CA LEU A 62 -2.42 4.26 -16.39
C LEU A 62 -3.22 4.36 -17.68
N TYR A 63 -2.51 4.44 -18.80
CA TYR A 63 -3.10 4.49 -20.14
C TYR A 63 -3.09 3.10 -20.78
N LYS A 64 -3.93 2.94 -21.81
CA LYS A 64 -4.34 1.65 -22.35
C LYS A 64 -3.19 0.87 -22.99
N GLU A 65 -2.24 1.57 -23.57
CA GLU A 65 -1.01 1.02 -24.15
C GLU A 65 -0.20 0.20 -23.14
N ASP A 66 -0.24 0.56 -21.86
CA ASP A 66 0.56 -0.05 -20.81
C ASP A 66 -0.21 -1.13 -20.01
N PHE A 67 -1.50 -1.35 -20.30
CA PHE A 67 -2.38 -2.17 -19.45
C PHE A 67 -1.92 -3.62 -19.32
N ASN A 68 -1.46 -4.22 -20.41
CA ASN A 68 -1.07 -5.64 -20.40
C ASN A 68 0.20 -5.83 -19.57
N ASP A 69 1.26 -5.07 -19.87
CA ASP A 69 2.54 -5.16 -19.18
C ASP A 69 2.40 -4.79 -17.70
N PHE A 70 1.66 -3.72 -17.39
CA PHE A 70 1.40 -3.32 -16.01
C PHE A 70 0.65 -4.42 -15.24
N LYS A 71 -0.39 -5.02 -15.85
CA LYS A 71 -1.17 -6.08 -15.22
C LYS A 71 -0.30 -7.31 -14.93
N ASP A 72 0.53 -7.70 -15.88
CA ASP A 72 1.37 -8.89 -15.77
C ASP A 72 2.46 -8.69 -14.71
N PHE A 73 3.18 -7.56 -14.75
CA PHE A 73 4.18 -7.23 -13.73
C PHE A 73 3.59 -7.05 -12.34
N PHE A 74 2.40 -6.44 -12.24
CA PHE A 74 1.70 -6.28 -10.97
C PHE A 74 1.33 -7.64 -10.38
N LYS A 75 0.79 -8.55 -11.21
CA LYS A 75 0.43 -9.91 -10.79
C LYS A 75 1.66 -10.72 -10.40
N GLU A 76 2.72 -10.67 -11.21
CA GLU A 76 3.98 -11.38 -10.94
C GLU A 76 4.60 -10.91 -9.61
N SER A 77 4.64 -9.59 -9.39
CA SER A 77 5.16 -9.01 -8.16
C SER A 77 4.38 -9.45 -6.93
N ILE A 78 3.04 -9.47 -7.01
CA ILE A 78 2.19 -9.98 -5.92
C ILE A 78 2.46 -11.46 -5.65
N ASN A 79 2.50 -12.27 -6.71
CA ASN A 79 2.74 -13.71 -6.58
C ASN A 79 4.11 -14.01 -6.00
N PHE A 80 5.14 -13.25 -6.37
CA PHE A 80 6.47 -13.36 -5.79
C PHE A 80 6.44 -13.13 -4.28
N ILE A 81 5.79 -12.05 -3.82
CA ILE A 81 5.65 -11.75 -2.38
C ILE A 81 4.96 -12.90 -1.65
N ILE A 82 3.84 -13.39 -2.19
CA ILE A 82 3.08 -14.48 -1.56
C ILE A 82 3.89 -15.77 -1.53
N LYS A 83 4.61 -16.09 -2.60
CA LYS A 83 5.46 -17.29 -2.67
C LYS A 83 6.57 -17.24 -1.61
N GLU A 84 7.21 -16.09 -1.44
CA GLU A 84 8.37 -15.94 -0.54
C GLU A 84 7.99 -15.74 0.93
N LYS A 85 6.81 -15.16 1.22
CA LYS A 85 6.40 -14.77 2.59
C LYS A 85 5.06 -15.32 3.04
N GLY A 86 4.36 -16.08 2.19
CA GLY A 86 3.01 -16.57 2.47
C GLY A 86 1.93 -15.49 2.32
N GLU A 87 0.68 -15.88 2.57
CA GLU A 87 -0.47 -14.96 2.57
C GLU A 87 -0.73 -14.32 3.94
N GLU A 88 0.00 -14.73 4.97
CA GLU A 88 -0.20 -14.26 6.33
C GLU A 88 0.15 -12.77 6.48
N VAL A 89 -0.79 -12.00 7.00
CA VAL A 89 -0.59 -10.57 7.26
C VAL A 89 -0.08 -10.39 8.69
N ILE A 90 1.20 -10.04 8.85
CA ILE A 90 1.83 -9.75 10.16
C ILE A 90 1.38 -8.42 10.79
N SER A 91 0.13 -8.00 10.59
CA SER A 91 -0.42 -6.71 11.04
C SER A 91 -0.26 -6.47 12.55
N GLU A 92 -0.14 -7.55 13.33
CA GLU A 92 0.08 -7.50 14.77
C GLU A 92 1.46 -6.94 15.15
N ARG A 93 2.52 -7.22 14.37
CA ARG A 93 3.92 -6.82 14.71
C ARG A 93 4.17 -5.31 14.72
N HIS A 94 3.29 -4.53 14.12
CA HIS A 94 3.42 -3.08 14.00
C HIS A 94 2.43 -2.31 14.89
N GLN A 95 1.67 -2.99 15.74
CA GLN A 95 0.96 -2.32 16.82
C GLN A 95 1.99 -1.90 17.88
N LYS A 96 1.85 -0.69 18.45
CA LYS A 96 2.72 -0.20 19.54
C LYS A 96 2.76 -1.16 20.74
N ASP A 97 1.76 -2.02 20.87
CA ASP A 97 1.60 -2.99 21.96
C ASP A 97 1.91 -4.44 21.54
N TYR A 98 2.62 -4.67 20.43
CA TYR A 98 2.99 -6.02 20.03
C TYR A 98 3.91 -6.68 21.05
N LYS A 99 3.38 -7.65 21.80
CA LYS A 99 4.18 -8.58 22.58
C LYS A 99 4.46 -9.79 21.69
N PRO A 100 5.72 -10.06 21.30
CA PRO A 100 6.03 -11.29 20.61
C PRO A 100 5.55 -12.48 21.46
N PRO A 101 4.96 -13.53 20.86
CA PRO A 101 4.59 -14.71 21.61
C PRO A 101 5.84 -15.21 22.32
N GLN A 102 5.77 -15.35 23.65
CA GLN A 102 6.84 -15.98 24.41
C GLN A 102 7.02 -17.37 23.81
N LYS A 103 8.17 -17.60 23.18
CA LYS A 103 8.60 -18.95 22.85
C LYS A 103 8.63 -19.70 24.18
N GLU A 104 7.77 -20.69 24.36
CA GLU A 104 7.97 -21.68 25.41
C GLU A 104 9.33 -22.33 25.12
N GLU A 105 10.31 -22.01 25.97
CA GLU A 105 11.64 -22.59 25.95
C GLU A 105 11.53 -24.08 26.24
N ASN A 106 11.42 -24.90 25.20
CA ASN A 106 11.93 -26.27 25.29
C ASN A 106 13.43 -26.22 24.96
N GLN A 107 14.23 -26.19 26.02
CA GLN A 107 15.69 -26.20 25.95
C GLN A 107 16.22 -27.46 25.24
N LYS A 108 16.98 -27.26 24.16
CA LYS A 108 18.29 -27.90 23.94
C LYS A 108 19.07 -27.27 22.77
N SER A 109 20.12 -26.54 23.13
CA SER A 109 21.47 -26.41 22.52
C SER A 109 21.64 -26.83 21.04
N SER A 110 22.27 -26.07 20.13
CA SER A 110 23.61 -25.48 20.24
C SER A 110 23.98 -24.65 18.98
N ASN A 111 24.80 -23.62 19.23
CA ASN A 111 25.86 -23.02 18.40
C ASN A 111 25.59 -21.96 17.31
N GLU A 112 26.11 -20.77 17.66
CA GLU A 112 26.99 -19.85 16.91
C GLU A 112 26.38 -18.75 16.00
N ASP A 113 26.34 -17.55 16.59
CA ASP A 113 26.79 -16.23 16.10
C ASP A 113 26.70 -15.87 14.61
N SER A 114 25.96 -14.79 14.33
CA SER A 114 26.62 -13.54 13.92
C SER A 114 25.67 -12.35 14.11
N ASP A 115 26.10 -11.50 15.04
CA ASP A 115 25.86 -10.07 15.15
C ASP A 115 25.77 -9.34 13.80
N LEU A 116 24.94 -8.28 13.74
CA LEU A 116 25.29 -6.98 13.15
C LEU A 116 24.09 -6.00 13.28
N SER A 117 24.10 -5.32 14.42
CA SER A 117 23.95 -3.87 14.62
C SER A 117 22.90 -3.07 13.82
N ASP A 118 21.96 -2.49 14.58
CA ASP A 118 21.56 -1.08 14.57
C ASP A 118 21.82 -0.27 13.29
N ILE A 119 20.75 0.02 12.56
CA ILE A 119 20.72 1.14 11.62
C ILE A 119 19.81 2.21 12.22
N GLU A 120 20.43 3.16 12.92
CA GLU A 120 19.88 4.50 13.12
C GLU A 120 19.77 5.19 11.76
N TYR A 121 18.57 5.63 11.39
CA TYR A 121 18.39 6.61 10.33
C TYR A 121 18.25 7.98 10.98
N ASP A 122 19.31 8.78 10.90
CA ASP A 122 19.24 10.23 11.09
C ASP A 122 18.63 10.89 9.83
N GLU A 123 17.71 11.82 10.08
CA GLU A 123 17.03 12.83 9.22
C GLU A 123 16.38 12.43 7.88
#